data_AF-A0A7W2D8E9-F1
#
_entry.id   AF-A0A7W2D8E9-F1
#
_cell.length_a   1.000
_cell.length_b   1.000
_cell.length_c   1.000
_cell.angle_alpha   90.00
_cell.angle_beta   90.00
_cell.angle_gamma   90.00
#
_symmetry.space_group_name_H-M   'P 1'
#
loop_
_entity.id
_entity.type
_entity.pdbx_description
1 polymer ?
#
loop_
_entity_poly.entity_id
_entity_poly.type
_entity_poly.pdbx_seq_one_letter_code
_entity_poly.pdbx_strand_id
1 'polypeptide(L)'
;MRAYIGGHQAVSANDFIELALGTPVELWLGVEGENEEERAARLDAARDILADTPSLADDVARIAAEVIDTHPELFDVIPLPRLARRRAMRKGVAA
;
A
#
# COMPACT_ATOMS: atom_id res chain seq x y z
N MET A 1 -23.49 -3.14 13.23
CA MET A 1 -23.55 -4.22 12.23
C MET A 1 -22.41 -5.18 12.52
N ARG A 2 -22.60 -6.51 12.40
CA ARG A 2 -21.50 -7.49 12.47
C ARG A 2 -21.12 -7.88 11.04
N ALA A 3 -19.84 -7.80 10.68
CA ALA A 3 -19.34 -8.20 9.37
C ALA A 3 -18.70 -9.58 9.46
N TYR A 4 -18.98 -10.44 8.49
CA TYR A 4 -18.43 -11.79 8.42
C TYR A 4 -17.90 -12.07 7.02
N ILE A 5 -16.72 -12.67 6.94
CA ILE A 5 -16.08 -13.12 5.69
C ILE A 5 -15.57 -14.55 5.92
N GLY A 6 -15.96 -15.49 5.05
CA GLY A 6 -15.56 -16.89 5.19
C GLY A 6 -15.97 -17.55 6.51
N GLY A 7 -17.03 -17.06 7.18
CA GLY A 7 -17.46 -17.54 8.50
C GLY A 7 -16.71 -16.92 9.69
N HIS A 8 -15.70 -16.08 9.44
CA HIS A 8 -14.97 -15.34 10.47
C HIS A 8 -15.56 -13.94 10.67
N GLN A 9 -15.66 -13.50 11.92
CA GLN A 9 -16.13 -12.15 12.23
C GLN A 9 -14.98 -11.15 12.08
N ALA A 10 -15.19 -10.10 11.28
CA ALA A 10 -14.32 -8.93 11.29
C ALA A 10 -14.73 -8.01 12.44
N VAL A 11 -13.86 -7.86 13.45
CA VAL A 11 -14.11 -6.96 14.60
C VAL A 11 -13.48 -5.58 14.40
N SER A 12 -12.56 -5.46 13.45
CA SER A 12 -11.95 -4.21 13.00
C SER A 12 -12.00 -4.05 11.47
N ALA A 13 -11.70 -2.84 10.99
CA ALA A 13 -11.51 -2.62 9.55
C ALA A 13 -10.31 -3.38 9.00
N ASN A 14 -9.26 -3.59 9.81
CA ASN A 14 -8.09 -4.35 9.40
C ASN A 14 -8.46 -5.84 9.23
N ASP A 15 -9.20 -6.41 10.18
CA ASP A 15 -9.68 -7.79 10.08
C ASP A 15 -10.55 -7.99 8.84
N PHE A 16 -11.36 -6.99 8.50
CA PHE A 16 -12.19 -7.04 7.30
C PHE A 16 -11.31 -7.14 6.04
N ILE A 17 -10.26 -6.32 5.96
CA ILE A 17 -9.32 -6.31 4.82
C ILE A 17 -8.57 -7.64 4.74
N GLU A 18 -7.99 -8.10 5.84
CA GLU A 18 -7.24 -9.36 5.88
C GLU A 18 -8.10 -10.56 5.51
N LEU A 19 -9.33 -10.63 6.04
CA LEU A 19 -10.25 -11.72 5.72
C LEU A 19 -10.73 -11.65 4.25
N ALA A 20 -10.92 -10.45 3.70
CA ALA A 20 -11.32 -10.27 2.30
C ALA A 20 -10.19 -10.67 1.33
N LEU A 21 -8.95 -10.30 1.66
CA LEU A 21 -7.77 -10.61 0.86
C LEU A 21 -7.27 -12.04 1.07
N GLY A 22 -7.63 -12.68 2.19
CA GLY A 22 -7.06 -13.96 2.62
C GLY A 22 -5.57 -13.87 2.99
N THR A 23 -5.02 -12.66 3.06
CA THR A 23 -3.60 -12.37 3.32
C THR A 23 -3.45 -11.09 4.15
N PRO A 24 -2.38 -10.97 4.96
CA PRO A 24 -2.09 -9.75 5.70
C PRO A 24 -1.85 -8.57 4.77
N VAL A 25 -2.30 -7.36 5.14
CA VAL A 25 -2.14 -6.18 4.28
C VAL A 25 -0.66 -5.77 4.13
N GLU A 26 0.13 -6.04 5.17
CA GLU A 26 1.56 -5.77 5.26
C GLU A 26 2.35 -6.56 4.22
N LEU A 27 1.85 -7.73 3.80
CA LEU A 27 2.43 -8.49 2.69
C LEU A 27 2.54 -7.63 1.43
N TRP A 28 1.51 -6.82 1.18
CA TRP A 28 1.39 -5.99 -0.02
C TRP A 28 1.99 -4.59 0.18
N LEU A 29 1.70 -3.95 1.33
CA LEU A 29 2.09 -2.57 1.61
C LEU A 29 3.53 -2.45 2.15
N GLY A 30 4.09 -3.53 2.67
CA GLY A 30 5.35 -3.54 3.40
C GLY A 30 5.19 -3.17 4.88
N VAL A 31 6.27 -3.39 5.62
CA VAL A 31 6.35 -3.10 7.07
C VAL A 31 7.34 -1.95 7.29
N GLU A 32 6.99 -1.02 8.18
CA GLU A 32 7.91 0.06 8.55
C GLU A 32 9.17 -0.51 9.21
N GLY A 33 10.34 -0.15 8.68
CA GLY A 33 11.63 -0.62 9.16
C GLY A 33 12.07 -1.98 8.60
N GLU A 34 11.37 -2.55 7.62
CA GLU A 34 11.83 -3.76 6.93
C GLU A 34 13.23 -3.53 6.32
N ASN A 35 14.12 -4.50 6.52
CA ASN A 35 15.42 -4.51 5.85
C ASN A 35 15.29 -5.09 4.43
N GLU A 36 16.36 -5.01 3.64
CA GLU A 36 16.32 -5.44 2.23
C GLU A 36 16.04 -6.95 2.07
N GLU A 37 16.53 -7.79 2.98
CA GLU A 37 16.28 -9.23 2.94
C GLU A 37 14.84 -9.57 3.30
N GLU A 38 14.30 -8.91 4.34
CA GLU A 38 12.88 -9.04 4.72
C GLU A 38 11.95 -8.59 3.60
N ARG A 39 12.28 -7.45 2.97
CA ARG A 39 11.56 -6.94 1.80
C ARG A 39 11.63 -7.92 0.63
N ALA A 40 12.79 -8.48 0.35
CA ALA A 40 12.96 -9.45 -0.71
C ALA A 40 12.13 -10.71 -0.47
N ALA A 41 12.17 -11.26 0.75
CA ALA A 41 11.37 -12.43 1.14
C ALA A 41 9.85 -12.16 1.04
N ARG A 42 9.40 -10.98 1.48
CA ARG A 42 7.99 -10.57 1.36
C ARG A 42 7.55 -10.48 -0.09
N LEU A 43 8.35 -9.84 -0.95
CA LEU A 43 8.04 -9.72 -2.38
C LEU A 43 8.09 -11.06 -3.09
N ASP A 44 8.94 -11.99 -2.66
CA ASP A 44 9.00 -13.36 -3.17
C ASP A 44 7.71 -14.12 -2.83
N ALA A 45 7.31 -14.13 -1.55
CA ALA A 45 6.05 -14.74 -1.11
C ALA A 45 4.82 -14.13 -1.81
N ALA A 46 4.81 -12.81 -2.00
CA ALA A 46 3.75 -12.13 -2.74
C ALA A 46 3.65 -12.61 -4.20
N ARG A 47 4.78 -12.89 -4.86
CA ARG A 47 4.79 -13.44 -6.22
C ARG A 47 4.27 -14.87 -6.27
N ASP A 48 4.64 -15.71 -5.31
CA ASP A 48 4.14 -17.07 -5.22
C ASP A 48 2.62 -17.10 -5.06
N ILE A 49 2.07 -16.27 -4.17
CA ILE A 49 0.62 -16.15 -3.97
C ILE A 49 -0.10 -15.68 -5.23
N LEU A 50 0.46 -14.70 -5.95
CA LEU A 50 -0.09 -14.23 -7.23
C LEU A 50 -0.02 -15.31 -8.32
N ALA A 51 1.02 -16.16 -8.31
CA ALA A 51 1.12 -17.28 -9.23
C ALA A 51 0.05 -18.36 -8.94
N ASP A 52 -0.23 -18.61 -7.65
CA ASP A 52 -1.28 -19.56 -7.21
C ASP A 52 -2.69 -19.02 -7.44
N THR A 53 -2.89 -17.69 -7.42
CA THR A 53 -4.18 -17.04 -7.65
C THR A 53 -4.10 -15.97 -8.76
N PRO A 54 -4.04 -16.36 -10.04
CA PRO A 54 -3.80 -15.42 -11.14
C PRO A 54 -4.86 -14.33 -11.29
N SER A 55 -6.12 -14.61 -10.92
CA SER A 55 -7.22 -13.64 -11.01
C SER A 55 -7.13 -12.52 -9.98
N LEU A 56 -6.36 -12.71 -8.90
CA LEU A 56 -6.27 -11.75 -7.79
C LEU A 56 -5.80 -10.37 -8.27
N ALA A 57 -4.80 -10.34 -9.16
CA ALA A 57 -4.28 -9.08 -9.68
C ALA A 57 -5.35 -8.30 -10.47
N ASP A 58 -6.10 -8.98 -11.33
CA ASP A 58 -7.17 -8.39 -12.14
C ASP A 58 -8.34 -7.95 -11.25
N ASP A 59 -8.71 -8.75 -10.26
CA ASP A 59 -9.78 -8.43 -9.31
C ASP A 59 -9.44 -7.19 -8.48
N VAL A 60 -8.21 -7.10 -7.96
CA VAL A 60 -7.73 -5.92 -7.21
C VAL A 60 -7.69 -4.70 -8.12
N ALA A 61 -7.20 -4.83 -9.35
CA ALA A 61 -7.16 -3.71 -10.31
C ALA A 61 -8.57 -3.21 -10.65
N ARG A 62 -9.53 -4.12 -10.85
CA ARG A 62 -10.94 -3.79 -11.11
C ARG A 62 -11.57 -3.05 -9.94
N ILE A 63 -11.37 -3.52 -8.71
CA ILE A 63 -11.87 -2.85 -7.51
C ILE A 63 -11.24 -1.47 -7.35
N ALA A 64 -9.92 -1.36 -7.56
CA ALA A 64 -9.23 -0.07 -7.48
C ALA A 64 -9.78 0.93 -8.51
N ALA A 65 -10.03 0.49 -9.74
CA ALA A 65 -10.64 1.34 -10.78
C ALA A 65 -12.05 1.81 -10.37
N GLU A 66 -12.89 0.92 -9.84
CA GLU A 66 -14.23 1.28 -9.36
C GLU A 66 -14.19 2.30 -8.22
N VAL A 67 -13.25 2.14 -7.28
CA VAL A 67 -13.05 3.09 -6.18
C VAL A 67 -12.59 4.45 -6.71
N ILE A 68 -11.66 4.48 -7.66
CA ILE A 68 -11.21 5.73 -8.30
C ILE A 68 -12.36 6.45 -8.99
N ASP A 69 -13.18 5.72 -9.75
CA ASP A 69 -14.32 6.29 -10.48
C ASP A 69 -15.43 6.78 -9.54
N THR A 70 -15.69 6.06 -8.45
CA THR A 70 -16.73 6.41 -7.47
C THR A 70 -16.30 7.56 -6.55
N HIS A 71 -15.00 7.64 -6.25
CA HIS A 71 -14.41 8.59 -5.30
C HIS A 71 -13.28 9.41 -5.92
N PRO A 72 -13.56 10.24 -6.95
CA PRO A 72 -12.54 11.07 -7.59
C PRO A 72 -11.90 12.07 -6.60
N GLU A 73 -12.61 12.46 -5.54
CA GLU A 73 -12.14 13.37 -4.49
C GLU A 73 -10.93 12.82 -3.71
N LEU A 74 -10.73 11.49 -3.66
CA LEU A 74 -9.55 10.89 -3.03
C LEU A 74 -8.26 11.25 -3.77
N PHE A 75 -8.37 11.63 -5.04
CA PHE A 75 -7.24 11.90 -5.93
C PHE A 75 -7.14 13.37 -6.36
N ASP A 76 -8.07 14.23 -5.94
CA ASP A 76 -8.02 15.68 -6.16
C ASP A 76 -7.07 16.38 -5.16
N VAL A 77 -5.84 15.88 -5.10
CA VAL A 77 -4.78 16.40 -4.24
C VAL A 77 -3.99 17.45 -4.99
N ILE A 78 -4.13 18.72 -4.59
CA ILE A 78 -3.26 19.81 -5.05
C ILE A 78 -1.88 19.58 -4.41
N PRO A 79 -0.82 19.24 -5.18
CA PRO A 79 0.51 19.08 -4.61
C PRO A 79 0.96 20.42 -4.02
N LEU A 80 1.19 20.45 -2.70
CA LEU A 80 1.76 21.62 -2.05
C LEU A 80 3.14 21.90 -2.66
N PRO A 81 3.41 23.13 -3.14
CA PRO A 81 4.70 23.45 -3.70
C PRO A 81 5.77 23.23 -2.65
N ARG A 82 6.67 22.27 -2.90
CA ARG A 82 7.82 22.01 -2.04
C ARG A 82 8.61 23.31 -1.94
N LEU A 83 8.66 23.92 -0.75
CA LEU A 83 9.53 25.06 -0.50
C LEU A 83 10.95 24.66 -0.89
N ALA A 84 11.47 25.24 -1.97
CA ALA A 84 12.83 25.04 -2.40
C ALA A 84 13.74 25.41 -1.23
N ARG A 85 14.33 24.39 -0.60
CA ARG A 85 15.27 24.55 0.51
C ARG A 85 16.38 25.46 -0.01
N ARG A 86 16.42 26.74 0.43
CA ARG A 86 17.42 27.71 -0.01
C ARG A 86 18.79 27.05 0.19
N ARG A 87 19.47 26.75 -0.92
CA ARG A 87 20.87 26.33 -0.89
C ARG A 87 21.61 27.44 -0.17
N ALA A 88 22.02 27.18 1.07
CA ALA A 88 22.93 28.06 1.78
C ALA A 88 24.21 28.11 0.95
N MET A 89 24.38 29.19 0.19
CA MET A 89 25.59 29.50 -0.55
C MET A 89 26.67 29.74 0.49
N ARG A 90 27.43 28.68 0.81
CA ARG A 90 28.65 28.81 1.63
C ARG A 90 29.63 29.69 0.86
N LYS A 91 29.87 30.89 1.37
CA LYS A 91 30.81 31.89 0.85
C LYS A 91 32.03 31.88 1.77
N GLY A 92 33.23 31.67 1.19
CA GLY A 92 34.55 31.82 1.83
C GLY A 92 35.05 30.58 2.60
N VAL A 93 36.35 30.25 2.66
CA VAL A 93 37.56 31.10 2.63
C VAL A 93 38.74 30.31 2.01
N ALA A 94 39.60 31.00 1.25
CA ALA A 94 40.90 30.53 0.78
C ALA A 94 41.98 30.76 1.86
N ALA A 95 42.91 29.80 1.99
CA ALA A 95 44.22 29.97 2.65
C ALA A 95 45.26 29.23 1.81
#